data_AF-A0A643FCV7-F1
#
_entry.id   AF-A0A643FCV7-F1
#
_cell.length_a   1.000
_cell.length_b   1.000
_cell.length_c   1.000
_cell.angle_alpha   90.00
_cell.angle_beta   90.00
_cell.angle_gamma   90.00
#
_symmetry.space_group_name_H-M   'P 1'
#
loop_
_entity.id
_entity.type
_entity.pdbx_description
1 polymer ?
#
loop_
_entity_poly.entity_id
_entity_poly.type
_entity_poly.pdbx_seq_one_letter_code
_entity_poly.pdbx_strand_id
1 'polypeptide(L)'
;MGTGSARGMRGFSLIELMVALTIFGFALMMAVPSFSAWLHNVRLRSRAEALMQSIEVARTEAARRNTPVELQLTTSLDGSCAASTTGPDWVVHLLQDSTGATVSAAGACDADLVGRQDILDSSGAAPVVDDSFKPFLLARSPVASNNTVTLNATQSGVSFNALGRSTASAMVRIDLADSHLACLDSSGGGSVRCLRLEIYPAGLVKLCDPLQTDSSSPLYCPA
;
A
#
# COMPACT_ATOMS: atom_id res chain seq x y z
N MET A 1 28.34 -52.08 41.03
CA MET A 1 27.09 -52.40 40.29
C MET A 1 26.00 -51.47 40.79
N GLY A 2 25.76 -50.35 40.10
CA GLY A 2 24.68 -49.41 40.41
C GLY A 2 23.46 -49.77 39.57
N THR A 3 22.33 -50.06 40.22
CA THR A 3 21.06 -50.39 39.58
C THR A 3 20.43 -49.14 38.98
N GLY A 4 20.28 -49.13 37.65
CA GLY A 4 19.55 -48.07 36.94
C GLY A 4 18.06 -48.16 37.23
N SER A 5 17.51 -47.20 37.96
CA SER A 5 16.07 -47.03 38.14
C SER A 5 15.44 -46.58 36.82
N ALA A 6 14.75 -47.49 36.12
CA ALA A 6 13.92 -47.15 34.99
C ALA A 6 12.80 -46.20 35.44
N ARG A 7 12.89 -44.94 35.02
CA ARG A 7 11.89 -43.91 35.31
C ARG A 7 10.64 -44.25 34.50
N GLY A 8 9.61 -44.77 35.17
CA GLY A 8 8.35 -45.16 34.53
C GLY A 8 7.75 -43.98 33.77
N MET A 9 7.50 -44.16 32.47
CA MET A 9 6.77 -43.20 31.65
C MET A 9 5.33 -43.11 32.18
N ARG A 10 5.00 -41.99 32.83
CA ARG A 10 3.62 -41.69 33.20
C ARG A 10 2.89 -41.21 31.94
N GLY A 11 1.91 -41.99 31.48
CA GLY A 11 1.01 -41.59 30.41
C GLY A 11 -0.04 -40.58 30.89
N PHE A 12 -0.53 -39.73 30.00
CA PHE A 12 -1.63 -38.79 30.26
C PHE A 12 -2.97 -39.53 30.37
N SER A 13 -3.83 -39.10 31.29
CA SER A 13 -5.20 -39.64 31.40
C SER A 13 -6.12 -39.02 30.34
N LEU A 14 -7.16 -39.75 29.89
CA LEU A 14 -8.15 -39.24 28.93
C LEU A 14 -8.81 -37.95 29.45
N ILE A 15 -9.10 -37.88 30.75
CA ILE A 15 -9.68 -36.67 31.37
C ILE A 15 -8.70 -35.50 31.37
N GLU A 16 -7.40 -35.75 31.53
CA GLU A 16 -6.37 -34.71 31.53
C GLU A 16 -6.24 -34.09 30.13
N LEU A 17 -6.30 -34.92 29.09
CA LEU A 17 -6.31 -34.44 27.71
C LEU A 17 -7.58 -33.64 27.41
N MET A 18 -8.75 -34.07 27.89
CA MET A 18 -9.99 -33.30 27.72
C MET A 18 -9.92 -31.94 28.43
N VAL A 19 -9.43 -31.89 29.67
CA VAL A 19 -9.26 -30.63 30.41
C VAL A 19 -8.21 -29.72 29.76
N ALA A 20 -7.11 -30.28 29.26
CA ALA A 20 -6.10 -29.50 28.55
C ALA A 20 -6.67 -28.90 27.25
N LEU A 21 -7.42 -29.67 26.47
CA LEU A 21 -8.06 -29.19 25.24
C LEU A 21 -9.12 -28.12 25.52
N THR A 22 -9.89 -28.24 26.60
CA THR A 22 -10.89 -27.21 26.94
C THR A 22 -10.23 -25.90 27.34
N ILE A 23 -9.23 -25.95 28.22
CA ILE A 23 -8.46 -24.75 28.60
C ILE A 23 -7.79 -24.12 27.38
N PHE A 24 -7.20 -24.93 26.50
CA PHE A 24 -6.59 -24.46 25.27
C PHE A 24 -7.61 -23.79 24.32
N GLY A 25 -8.81 -24.37 24.18
CA GLY A 25 -9.90 -23.79 23.39
C GLY A 25 -10.34 -22.41 23.90
N PHE A 26 -10.50 -22.26 25.22
CA PHE A 26 -10.82 -20.96 25.81
C PHE A 26 -9.70 -19.93 25.60
N ALA A 27 -8.44 -20.34 25.74
CA ALA A 27 -7.29 -19.47 25.49
C ALA A 27 -7.26 -18.98 24.03
N LEU A 28 -7.53 -19.86 23.05
CA LEU A 28 -7.59 -19.48 21.64
C LEU A 28 -8.70 -18.46 21.34
N MET A 29 -9.88 -18.60 21.94
CA MET A 29 -10.98 -17.67 21.73
C MET A 29 -10.63 -16.23 22.14
N MET A 30 -9.80 -16.06 23.17
CA MET A 30 -9.33 -14.74 23.60
C MET A 30 -8.16 -14.23 22.74
N ALA A 31 -7.28 -15.11 22.26
CA ALA A 31 -6.11 -14.73 21.50
C ALA A 31 -6.41 -14.30 20.05
N VAL A 32 -7.32 -15.00 19.36
CA VAL A 32 -7.64 -14.76 17.94
C VAL A 32 -8.03 -13.31 17.61
N PRO A 33 -8.95 -12.62 18.33
CA PRO A 33 -9.33 -11.25 17.99
C PRO A 33 -8.18 -10.25 18.16
N SER A 34 -7.28 -10.47 19.13
CA SER A 34 -6.11 -9.62 19.31
C SER A 34 -5.11 -9.77 18.15
N PHE A 35 -4.97 -11.00 17.64
CA PHE A 35 -4.08 -11.31 16.53
C PHE A 35 -4.58 -10.74 15.20
N SER A 36 -5.90 -10.77 14.96
CA SER A 36 -6.47 -10.19 13.74
C SER A 36 -6.23 -8.68 13.67
N ALA A 37 -6.56 -7.95 14.74
CA ALA A 37 -6.32 -6.50 14.80
C ALA A 37 -4.83 -6.15 14.59
N TRP A 38 -3.92 -6.91 15.20
CA TRP A 38 -2.47 -6.74 14.98
C TRP A 38 -2.08 -6.91 13.50
N LEU A 39 -2.59 -7.95 12.83
CA LEU A 39 -2.31 -8.19 11.41
C LEU A 39 -2.82 -7.05 10.51
N HIS A 40 -3.99 -6.50 10.79
CA HIS A 40 -4.52 -5.34 10.06
C HIS A 40 -3.64 -4.10 10.24
N ASN A 41 -3.15 -3.83 11.46
CA ASN A 41 -2.20 -2.73 11.70
C ASN A 41 -0.87 -2.93 10.95
N VAL A 42 -0.34 -4.16 10.89
CA VAL A 42 0.86 -4.48 10.11
C VAL A 42 0.63 -4.24 8.61
N ARG A 43 -0.56 -4.59 8.08
CA ARG A 43 -0.92 -4.34 6.68
C ARG A 43 -1.03 -2.84 6.37
N LEU A 44 -1.69 -2.06 7.23
CA LEU A 44 -1.77 -0.60 7.09
C LEU A 44 -0.40 0.04 7.02
N ARG A 45 0.50 -0.35 7.94
CA ARG A 45 1.88 0.12 7.95
C ARG A 45 2.66 -0.28 6.69
N SER A 46 2.57 -1.54 6.28
CA SER A 46 3.26 -2.01 5.07
C SER A 46 2.77 -1.31 3.80
N ARG A 47 1.46 -1.05 3.68
CA ARG A 47 0.87 -0.27 2.58
C ARG A 47 1.33 1.18 2.59
N ALA A 48 1.38 1.81 3.77
CA ALA A 48 1.91 3.16 3.91
C ALA A 48 3.39 3.25 3.49
N GLU A 49 4.22 2.31 3.93
CA GLU A 49 5.64 2.22 3.56
C GLU A 49 5.81 2.01 2.03
N ALA A 50 5.02 1.13 1.42
CA ALA A 50 5.03 0.91 -0.03
C ALA A 50 4.62 2.18 -0.81
N LEU A 51 3.62 2.92 -0.30
CA LEU A 51 3.17 4.17 -0.91
C LEU A 51 4.23 5.28 -0.76
N MET A 52 4.89 5.38 0.40
CA MET A 52 6.05 6.27 0.57
C MET A 52 7.16 5.94 -0.43
N GLN A 53 7.48 4.65 -0.59
CA GLN A 53 8.49 4.21 -1.54
C GLN A 53 8.11 4.59 -2.98
N SER A 54 6.86 4.44 -3.38
CA SER A 54 6.44 4.82 -4.74
C SER A 54 6.46 6.34 -4.97
N ILE A 55 6.20 7.15 -3.94
CA ILE A 55 6.36 8.61 -4.04
C ILE A 55 7.84 8.97 -4.22
N GLU A 56 8.75 8.32 -3.49
CA GLU A 56 10.19 8.52 -3.66
C GLU A 56 10.68 8.04 -5.04
N VAL A 57 10.15 6.94 -5.58
CA VAL A 57 10.36 6.54 -6.98
C VAL A 57 9.90 7.63 -7.94
N ALA A 58 8.70 8.19 -7.74
CA ALA A 58 8.19 9.26 -8.59
C ALA A 58 9.11 10.48 -8.58
N ARG A 59 9.55 10.91 -7.39
CA ARG A 59 10.44 12.07 -7.22
C ARG A 59 11.81 11.83 -7.86
N THR A 60 12.41 10.67 -7.59
CA THR A 60 13.76 10.35 -8.08
C THR A 60 13.77 10.12 -9.58
N GLU A 61 12.75 9.49 -10.16
CA GLU A 61 12.63 9.32 -11.60
C GLU A 61 12.34 10.65 -12.31
N ALA A 62 11.55 11.55 -11.71
CA ALA A 62 11.33 12.88 -12.26
C ALA A 62 12.64 13.68 -12.36
N ALA A 63 13.45 13.66 -11.30
CA ALA A 63 14.76 14.29 -11.29
C ALA A 63 15.74 13.62 -12.27
N ARG A 64 15.78 12.28 -12.27
CA ARG A 64 16.68 11.49 -13.12
C ARG A 64 16.42 11.67 -14.62
N ARG A 65 15.14 11.75 -15.01
CA ARG A 65 14.73 11.87 -16.42
C ARG A 65 14.56 13.31 -16.87
N ASN A 66 14.57 14.27 -15.95
CA ASN A 66 14.21 15.66 -16.22
C ASN A 66 12.82 15.79 -16.88
N THR A 67 11.89 14.90 -16.49
CA THR A 67 10.50 14.88 -16.98
C THR A 67 9.53 14.77 -15.80
N PRO A 68 8.31 15.33 -15.89
CA PRO A 68 7.34 15.20 -14.82
C PRO A 68 6.86 13.75 -14.68
N VAL A 69 6.78 13.29 -13.44
CA VAL A 69 6.29 11.95 -13.07
C VAL A 69 5.12 12.11 -12.12
N GLU A 70 4.06 11.34 -12.33
CA GLU A 70 2.87 11.37 -11.50
C GLU A 70 2.68 10.06 -10.75
N LEU A 71 2.31 10.18 -9.47
CA LEU A 71 1.67 9.09 -8.74
C LEU A 71 0.15 9.28 -8.86
N GLN A 72 -0.52 8.31 -9.46
CA GLN A 72 -1.97 8.31 -9.66
C GLN A 72 -2.60 7.20 -8.83
N LEU A 73 -3.57 7.56 -7.99
CA LEU A 73 -4.42 6.63 -7.27
C LEU A 73 -5.49 6.07 -8.21
N THR A 74 -5.74 4.77 -8.11
CA THR A 74 -6.59 4.04 -9.05
C THR A 74 -7.55 3.07 -8.36
N THR A 75 -8.62 2.73 -9.06
CA THR A 75 -9.61 1.75 -8.61
C THR A 75 -9.08 0.31 -8.62
N SER A 76 -8.14 0.01 -9.50
CA SER A 76 -7.58 -1.30 -9.78
C SER A 76 -6.22 -1.19 -10.50
N LEU A 77 -5.61 -2.33 -10.81
CA LEU A 77 -4.32 -2.44 -11.51
C LEU A 77 -4.43 -3.10 -12.91
N ASP A 78 -5.64 -3.30 -13.42
CA ASP A 78 -5.90 -3.86 -14.75
C ASP A 78 -6.11 -2.75 -15.79
N GLY A 79 -6.29 -3.13 -17.06
CA GLY A 79 -6.59 -2.20 -18.16
C GLY A 79 -7.94 -1.49 -18.05
N SER A 80 -8.72 -1.73 -17.00
CA SER A 80 -9.99 -1.03 -16.72
C SER A 80 -9.88 0.01 -15.60
N CYS A 81 -8.67 0.23 -15.06
CA CYS A 81 -8.47 1.11 -13.93
C CYS A 81 -8.93 2.55 -14.21
N ALA A 82 -9.51 3.22 -13.22
CA ALA A 82 -9.85 4.63 -13.29
C ALA A 82 -9.06 5.43 -12.26
N ALA A 83 -8.71 6.67 -12.59
CA ALA A 83 -8.19 7.61 -11.60
C ALA A 83 -9.26 7.86 -10.53
N SER A 84 -8.91 7.70 -9.26
CA SER A 84 -9.86 7.86 -8.17
C SER A 84 -9.20 8.42 -6.93
N THR A 85 -9.88 9.32 -6.23
CA THR A 85 -9.48 9.77 -4.89
C THR A 85 -9.69 8.69 -3.83
N THR A 86 -10.43 7.64 -4.16
CA THR A 86 -10.67 6.50 -3.27
C THR A 86 -10.32 5.20 -3.98
N GLY A 87 -9.58 4.32 -3.33
CA GLY A 87 -9.22 3.06 -3.96
C GLY A 87 -8.13 2.30 -3.22
N PRO A 88 -7.96 1.02 -3.56
CA PRO A 88 -6.91 0.18 -2.99
C PRO A 88 -5.51 0.44 -3.57
N ASP A 89 -5.46 1.00 -4.78
CA ASP A 89 -4.30 0.87 -5.65
C ASP A 89 -3.80 2.21 -6.18
N TRP A 90 -2.58 2.17 -6.69
CA TRP A 90 -1.91 3.31 -7.28
C TRP A 90 -0.85 2.87 -8.28
N VAL A 91 -0.51 3.78 -9.18
CA VAL A 91 0.52 3.60 -10.20
C VAL A 91 1.38 4.85 -10.26
N VAL A 92 2.65 4.67 -10.63
CA VAL A 92 3.59 5.76 -10.89
C VAL A 92 3.91 5.73 -12.38
N HIS A 93 3.76 6.85 -13.07
CA HIS A 93 3.89 6.92 -14.52
C HIS A 93 4.48 8.25 -14.98
N LEU A 94 5.09 8.25 -16.17
CA LEU A 94 5.51 9.51 -16.80
C LEU A 94 4.26 10.32 -17.16
N LEU A 95 4.21 11.58 -16.72
CA LEU A 95 3.07 12.45 -16.98
C LEU A 95 3.03 12.89 -18.46
N GLN A 96 4.14 12.79 -19.17
CA GLN A 96 4.27 13.19 -20.56
C GLN A 96 4.74 12.04 -21.44
N ASP A 97 4.21 11.97 -22.65
CA ASP A 97 4.66 11.06 -23.71
C ASP A 97 5.85 11.65 -24.53
N SER A 98 6.26 10.94 -25.59
CA SER A 98 7.34 11.34 -26.49
C SER A 98 7.06 12.62 -27.30
N THR A 99 5.79 13.01 -27.42
CA THR A 99 5.34 14.25 -28.09
C THR A 99 5.19 15.42 -27.12
N GLY A 100 5.29 15.16 -25.82
CA GLY A 100 5.13 16.15 -24.74
C GLY A 100 3.69 16.38 -24.30
N ALA A 101 2.72 15.61 -24.82
CA ALA A 101 1.33 15.67 -24.38
C ALA A 101 1.18 15.00 -23.01
N THR A 102 0.26 15.50 -22.19
CA THR A 102 -0.01 14.93 -20.87
C THR A 102 -0.85 13.68 -21.01
N VAL A 103 -0.38 12.58 -20.41
CA VAL A 103 -1.06 11.28 -20.40
C VAL A 103 -1.54 10.93 -18.99
N SER A 104 -2.55 10.07 -18.88
CA SER A 104 -3.05 9.51 -17.62
C SER A 104 -2.89 7.99 -17.64
N ALA A 105 -2.64 7.39 -16.47
CA ALA A 105 -2.61 5.94 -16.30
C ALA A 105 -3.99 5.27 -16.30
N ALA A 106 -5.07 6.05 -16.28
CA ALA A 106 -6.43 5.50 -16.32
C ALA A 106 -6.65 4.71 -17.62
N GLY A 107 -7.21 3.52 -17.51
CA GLY A 107 -7.43 2.57 -18.61
C GLY A 107 -6.18 1.81 -19.05
N ALA A 108 -5.05 1.96 -18.36
CA ALA A 108 -3.78 1.37 -18.78
C ALA A 108 -2.88 0.98 -17.60
N CYS A 109 -3.43 0.62 -16.44
CA CYS A 109 -2.64 0.22 -15.27
C CYS A 109 -1.97 -1.16 -15.40
N ASP A 110 -2.35 -1.93 -16.41
CA ASP A 110 -1.72 -3.18 -16.83
C ASP A 110 -0.65 -2.99 -17.92
N ALA A 111 -0.39 -1.74 -18.34
CA ALA A 111 0.71 -1.45 -19.25
C ALA A 111 2.02 -2.00 -18.69
N ASP A 112 2.86 -2.53 -19.56
CA ASP A 112 4.04 -3.29 -19.15
C ASP A 112 4.98 -2.43 -18.29
N LEU A 113 5.25 -2.89 -17.06
CA LEU A 113 6.24 -2.27 -16.18
C LEU A 113 7.60 -2.67 -16.72
N VAL A 114 8.29 -1.71 -17.34
CA VAL A 114 9.52 -1.93 -18.12
C VAL A 114 9.22 -2.46 -19.52
N GLY A 115 9.29 -1.57 -20.51
CA GLY A 115 10.23 -1.70 -21.63
C GLY A 115 10.41 -3.07 -22.28
N ARG A 116 9.34 -3.87 -22.46
CA ARG A 116 9.30 -4.82 -23.56
C ARG A 116 9.12 -4.03 -24.84
N GLN A 117 10.22 -3.42 -25.27
CA GLN A 117 10.46 -3.21 -26.68
C GLN A 117 10.38 -4.60 -27.32
N ASP A 118 9.34 -4.77 -28.15
CA ASP A 118 9.26 -5.81 -29.18
C ASP A 118 8.94 -7.24 -28.68
N ILE A 119 7.65 -7.52 -28.45
CA ILE A 119 7.14 -8.80 -28.97
C ILE A 119 7.03 -8.59 -30.48
N LEU A 120 8.12 -8.90 -31.19
CA LEU A 120 7.99 -9.47 -32.53
C LEU A 120 7.10 -10.69 -32.35
N ASP A 121 5.83 -10.57 -32.70
CA ASP A 121 5.09 -11.77 -33.00
C ASP A 121 5.85 -12.50 -34.12
N SER A 122 5.87 -13.82 -34.07
CA SER A 122 6.43 -14.66 -35.13
C SER A 122 5.56 -14.64 -36.40
N SER A 123 4.69 -13.64 -36.57
CA SER A 123 3.81 -13.47 -37.74
C SER A 123 4.36 -12.47 -38.75
N GLY A 124 5.36 -11.66 -38.38
CA GLY A 124 5.93 -10.65 -39.27
C GLY A 124 4.96 -9.52 -39.61
N ALA A 125 3.80 -9.47 -38.95
CA ALA A 125 3.02 -8.25 -38.89
C ALA A 125 3.78 -7.30 -37.96
N ALA A 126 4.01 -6.06 -38.41
CA ALA A 126 4.38 -5.01 -37.47
C ALA A 126 3.34 -5.05 -36.33
N PRO A 127 3.75 -4.99 -35.04
CA PRO A 127 2.77 -4.83 -33.98
C PRO A 127 1.91 -3.65 -34.41
N VAL A 128 0.59 -3.87 -34.44
CA VAL A 128 -0.33 -2.74 -34.53
C VAL A 128 0.01 -1.92 -33.29
N VAL A 129 0.80 -0.87 -33.48
CA VAL A 129 0.95 0.19 -32.51
C VAL A 129 -0.45 0.78 -32.48
N ASP A 130 -1.28 0.25 -31.59
CA ASP A 130 -2.40 0.99 -31.10
C ASP A 130 -1.77 2.19 -30.38
N ASP A 131 -1.56 3.27 -31.14
CA ASP A 131 -1.15 4.60 -30.68
C ASP A 131 -2.18 5.21 -29.72
N SER A 132 -3.13 4.42 -29.20
CA SER A 132 -3.78 4.65 -27.92
C SER A 132 -2.71 4.73 -26.83
N PHE A 133 -2.11 5.92 -26.72
CA PHE A 133 -1.07 6.35 -25.79
C PHE A 133 -1.11 5.56 -24.48
N LYS A 134 -0.27 4.52 -24.38
CA LYS A 134 -0.07 3.81 -23.12
C LYS A 134 0.99 4.56 -22.31
N PRO A 135 0.70 4.95 -21.07
CA PRO A 135 1.65 5.67 -20.25
C PRO A 135 2.80 4.74 -19.86
N PHE A 136 3.99 5.31 -19.74
CA PHE A 136 5.15 4.56 -19.27
C PHE A 136 5.07 4.41 -17.74
N LEU A 137 4.73 3.21 -17.28
CA LEU A 137 4.64 2.89 -15.87
C LEU A 137 6.02 2.62 -15.27
N LEU A 138 6.31 3.26 -14.14
CA LEU A 138 7.55 3.14 -13.36
C LEU A 138 7.38 2.21 -12.15
N ALA A 139 6.21 2.23 -11.53
CA ALA A 139 5.88 1.39 -10.38
C ALA A 139 4.36 1.24 -10.24
N ARG A 140 3.93 0.24 -9.47
CA ARG A 140 2.53 0.04 -9.08
C ARG A 140 2.43 -0.43 -7.63
N SER A 141 1.26 -0.29 -7.03
CA SER A 141 0.97 -0.86 -5.71
C SER A 141 1.24 -2.38 -5.71
N PRO A 142 1.67 -2.96 -4.57
CA PRO A 142 1.82 -4.40 -4.47
C PRO A 142 0.46 -5.10 -4.60
N VAL A 143 0.40 -6.11 -5.47
CA VAL A 143 -0.79 -6.96 -5.64
C VAL A 143 -0.93 -7.85 -4.41
N ALA A 144 -1.96 -7.63 -3.60
CA ALA A 144 -2.27 -8.47 -2.46
C ALA A 144 -3.62 -9.18 -2.69
N SER A 145 -3.66 -10.51 -2.56
CA SER A 145 -4.87 -11.31 -2.86
C SER A 145 -6.05 -11.06 -1.91
N ASN A 146 -5.84 -10.32 -0.82
CA ASN A 146 -6.85 -9.92 0.15
C ASN A 146 -6.52 -8.51 0.65
N ASN A 147 -6.62 -7.53 -0.26
CA ASN A 147 -6.36 -6.14 0.10
C ASN A 147 -7.55 -5.57 0.88
N THR A 148 -7.31 -5.35 2.17
CA THR A 148 -8.26 -4.72 3.10
C THR A 148 -7.95 -3.25 3.33
N VAL A 149 -6.83 -2.74 2.80
CA VAL A 149 -6.45 -1.33 2.96
C VAL A 149 -7.01 -0.51 1.82
N THR A 150 -7.75 0.53 2.16
CA THR A 150 -8.30 1.53 1.25
C THR A 150 -7.58 2.86 1.46
N LEU A 151 -7.39 3.58 0.36
CA LEU A 151 -6.87 4.94 0.34
C LEU A 151 -8.04 5.90 0.14
N ASN A 152 -8.00 7.04 0.81
CA ASN A 152 -8.87 8.18 0.58
C ASN A 152 -8.03 9.46 0.54
N ALA A 153 -8.06 10.15 -0.59
CA ALA A 153 -7.16 11.26 -0.85
C ALA A 153 -7.88 12.54 -1.25
N THR A 154 -7.22 13.67 -1.05
CA THR A 154 -7.73 14.97 -1.51
C THR A 154 -7.65 15.13 -3.03
N GLN A 155 -6.78 14.37 -3.69
CA GLN A 155 -6.58 14.37 -5.15
C GLN A 155 -6.26 12.95 -5.62
N SER A 156 -6.65 12.60 -6.85
CA SER A 156 -6.36 11.29 -7.46
C SER A 156 -4.97 11.20 -8.07
N GLY A 157 -4.24 12.31 -8.17
CA GLY A 157 -2.90 12.37 -8.77
C GLY A 157 -2.02 13.40 -8.08
N VAL A 158 -0.73 13.09 -7.98
CA VAL A 158 0.30 14.02 -7.51
C VAL A 158 1.50 13.92 -8.44
N SER A 159 1.79 14.99 -9.18
CA SER A 159 2.97 15.03 -10.04
C SER A 159 4.15 15.76 -9.39
N PHE A 160 5.34 15.26 -9.72
CA PHE A 160 6.63 15.78 -9.30
C PHE A 160 7.38 16.26 -10.54
N ASN A 161 7.97 17.44 -10.44
CA ASN A 161 8.83 17.98 -11.50
C ASN A 161 10.29 17.54 -11.33
N ALA A 162 11.16 17.94 -12.26
CA ALA A 162 12.59 17.58 -12.25
C ALA A 162 13.38 18.09 -11.02
N LEU A 163 12.82 19.05 -10.26
CA LEU A 163 13.40 19.53 -9.00
C LEU A 163 12.91 18.74 -7.78
N GLY A 164 12.12 17.68 -7.99
CA GLY A 164 11.52 16.86 -6.94
C GLY A 164 10.39 17.55 -6.18
N ARG A 165 9.91 18.69 -6.65
CA ARG A 165 8.79 19.43 -6.03
C ARG A 165 7.47 18.89 -6.55
N SER A 166 6.48 18.81 -5.66
CA SER A 166 5.11 18.54 -6.09
C SER A 166 4.56 19.76 -6.84
N THR A 167 3.82 19.50 -7.92
CA THR A 167 3.12 20.53 -8.71
C THR A 167 1.76 20.90 -8.10
N ALA A 168 1.32 20.19 -7.06
CA ALA A 168 0.07 20.48 -6.37
C ALA A 168 0.11 21.88 -5.73
N SER A 169 -0.99 22.62 -5.85
CA SER A 169 -1.13 23.98 -5.29
C SER A 169 -1.29 23.99 -3.77
N ALA A 170 -1.64 22.85 -3.18
CA ALA A 170 -1.81 22.66 -1.74
C ALA A 170 -1.27 21.29 -1.32
N MET A 171 -1.16 21.08 -0.01
CA MET A 171 -0.80 19.78 0.56
C MET A 171 -1.79 18.70 0.11
N VAL A 172 -1.27 17.58 -0.42
CA VAL A 172 -2.09 16.41 -0.75
C VAL A 172 -2.08 15.46 0.44
N ARG A 173 -3.28 15.11 0.90
CA ARG A 173 -3.48 14.15 1.98
C ARG A 173 -3.97 12.83 1.41
N ILE A 174 -3.42 11.73 1.91
CA ILE A 174 -3.85 10.36 1.60
C ILE A 174 -4.04 9.62 2.92
N ASP A 175 -5.29 9.37 3.29
CA ASP A 175 -5.68 8.58 4.45
C ASP A 175 -5.68 7.09 4.09
N LEU A 176 -5.04 6.26 4.92
CA LEU A 176 -5.03 4.81 4.81
C LEU A 176 -5.92 4.22 5.90
N ALA A 177 -6.98 3.54 5.50
CA ALA A 177 -7.94 2.90 6.38
C ALA A 177 -8.14 1.43 6.02
N ASP A 178 -8.75 0.66 6.93
CA ASP A 178 -9.18 -0.70 6.64
C ASP A 178 -10.64 -0.70 6.17
N SER A 179 -10.97 -1.53 5.18
CA SER A 179 -12.32 -1.63 4.59
C SER A 179 -13.32 -2.32 5.51
N HIS A 180 -12.86 -3.08 6.51
CA HIS A 180 -13.70 -3.86 7.41
C HIS A 180 -13.62 -3.40 8.87
N LEU A 181 -12.55 -2.69 9.24
CA LEU A 181 -12.32 -2.26 10.61
C LEU A 181 -12.32 -0.73 10.72
N ALA A 182 -13.05 -0.22 11.71
CA ALA A 182 -13.09 1.19 11.99
C ALA A 182 -11.73 1.68 12.53
N CYS A 183 -11.29 2.84 12.03
CA CYS A 183 -10.18 3.57 12.60
C CYS A 183 -10.45 3.87 14.08
N LEU A 184 -9.41 3.78 14.91
CA LEU A 184 -9.49 4.24 16.28
C LEU A 184 -9.90 5.72 16.31
N ASP A 185 -10.61 6.12 17.36
CA ASP A 185 -11.00 7.51 17.61
C ASP A 185 -10.50 8.01 18.98
N SER A 186 -10.64 9.30 19.23
CA SER A 186 -10.20 9.93 20.48
C SER A 186 -11.01 9.52 21.71
N SER A 187 -12.16 8.86 21.53
CA SER A 187 -12.99 8.31 22.60
C SER A 187 -12.64 6.85 22.94
N GLY A 188 -11.68 6.26 22.23
CA GLY A 188 -11.29 4.85 22.38
C GLY A 188 -12.18 3.88 21.61
N GLY A 189 -13.05 4.38 20.72
CA GLY A 189 -13.76 3.57 19.74
C GLY A 189 -12.84 3.11 18.60
N GLY A 190 -13.33 2.18 17.77
CA GLY A 190 -12.60 1.61 16.64
C GLY A 190 -11.75 0.38 16.98
N SER A 191 -11.09 -0.18 15.96
CA SER A 191 -10.35 -1.44 16.06
C SER A 191 -8.92 -1.37 15.54
N VAL A 192 -8.58 -0.39 14.70
CA VAL A 192 -7.26 -0.30 14.04
C VAL A 192 -6.71 1.12 14.02
N ARG A 193 -5.37 1.28 14.09
CA ARG A 193 -4.71 2.57 13.92
C ARG A 193 -4.54 2.86 12.44
N CYS A 194 -5.38 3.75 11.93
CA CYS A 194 -5.26 4.28 10.58
C CYS A 194 -4.08 5.25 10.47
N LEU A 195 -3.57 5.41 9.25
CA LEU A 195 -2.39 6.23 8.98
C LEU A 195 -2.73 7.30 7.95
N ARG A 196 -1.92 8.34 7.90
CA ARG A 196 -2.06 9.44 6.94
C ARG A 196 -0.72 9.79 6.32
N LEU A 197 -0.70 9.95 5.01
CA LEU A 197 0.39 10.54 4.27
C LEU A 197 0.05 11.97 3.86
N GLU A 198 1.02 12.86 4.04
CA GLU A 198 0.92 14.26 3.65
C GLU A 198 2.08 14.61 2.71
N ILE A 199 1.74 15.12 1.53
CA ILE A 199 2.67 15.51 0.48
C ILE A 199 2.60 17.03 0.32
N TYR A 200 3.68 17.73 0.65
CA TYR A 200 3.74 19.18 0.57
C TYR A 200 4.13 19.65 -0.83
N PRO A 201 3.76 20.88 -1.24
CA PRO A 201 4.20 21.49 -2.50
C PRO A 201 5.73 21.57 -2.65
N ALA A 202 6.47 21.59 -1.54
CA ALA A 202 7.93 21.52 -1.55
C ALA A 202 8.47 20.14 -1.98
N GLY A 203 7.62 19.13 -2.10
CA GLY A 203 7.98 17.74 -2.40
C GLY A 203 8.15 16.87 -1.15
N LEU A 204 8.22 17.45 0.06
CA LEU A 204 8.32 16.71 1.32
C LEU A 204 7.13 15.76 1.50
N VAL A 205 7.39 14.54 1.98
CA VAL A 205 6.37 13.54 2.32
C VAL A 205 6.50 13.17 3.78
N LYS A 206 5.38 13.15 4.52
CA LYS A 206 5.34 12.75 5.92
C LYS A 206 4.26 11.70 6.14
N LEU A 207 4.61 10.64 6.88
CA LEU A 207 3.66 9.69 7.45
C LEU A 207 3.31 10.11 8.87
N CYS A 208 2.03 10.13 9.22
CA CYS A 208 1.53 10.51 10.53
C CYS A 208 0.33 9.64 10.96
N ASP A 209 0.03 9.63 12.26
CA ASP A 209 -1.15 9.01 12.88
C ASP A 209 -2.15 10.13 13.23
N PRO A 210 -3.36 10.16 12.62
CA PRO A 210 -4.36 11.19 12.91
C PRO A 210 -4.82 11.29 14.37
N LEU A 211 -4.60 10.24 15.18
CA LEU A 211 -4.92 10.25 16.62
C LEU A 211 -3.77 10.72 17.49
N GLN A 212 -2.58 10.92 16.92
CA GLN A 212 -1.44 11.43 17.65
C GLN A 212 -1.65 12.91 17.96
N THR A 213 -1.82 13.25 19.24
CA THR A 213 -2.07 14.63 19.70
C THR A 213 -0.80 15.34 20.18
N ASP A 214 0.23 14.59 20.56
CA ASP A 214 1.52 15.14 20.98
C ASP A 214 2.30 15.65 19.76
N SER A 215 2.47 16.97 19.66
CA SER A 215 3.18 17.65 18.57
C SER A 215 4.68 17.39 18.55
N SER A 216 5.26 16.87 19.63
CA SER A 216 6.65 16.42 19.67
C SER A 216 6.85 15.02 19.07
N SER A 217 5.76 14.27 18.88
CA SER A 217 5.82 12.94 18.27
C SER A 217 6.15 13.03 16.78
N PRO A 218 7.05 12.19 16.26
CA PRO A 218 7.32 12.13 14.82
C PRO A 218 6.09 11.74 14.00
N LEU A 219 5.12 11.05 14.63
CA LEU A 219 3.86 10.65 14.01
C LEU A 219 2.75 11.70 14.12
N TYR A 220 3.01 12.88 14.68
CA TYR A 220 2.02 13.96 14.73
C TYR A 220 1.65 14.44 13.32
N CYS A 221 0.36 14.53 13.01
CA CYS A 221 -0.12 15.17 11.78
C CYS A 221 -0.20 16.69 11.99
N PRO A 222 0.63 17.49 11.30
CA PRO A 222 0.53 18.95 11.36
C PRO A 222 -0.79 19.44 10.74
N ALA A 223 -1.26 20.58 11.23
CA ALA A 223 -2.50 21.22 10.80
C ALA A 223 -2.42 21.79 9.37
#